data_AF-A0A1Y1KPS3-F1
#
_entry.id   AF-A0A1Y1KPS3-F1
#
_cell.length_a   1.000
_cell.length_b   1.000
_cell.length_c   1.000
_cell.angle_alpha   90.00
_cell.angle_beta   90.00
_cell.angle_gamma   90.00
#
_symmetry.space_group_name_H-M   'P 1'
#
loop_
_entity.id
_entity.type
_entity.pdbx_description
1 polymer ?
#
loop_
_entity_poly.entity_id
_entity_poly.type
_entity_poly.pdbx_seq_one_letter_code
_entity_poly.pdbx_strand_id
1 'polypeptide(L)'
;MARCPGLPFLPGFTFNPLIGKTKFNIDPKFDFIEKGVGALCERVKPNMLGNLTDRYPSLYPRGEVPEIPSWIGFDKQILRFYAFFRETLQEHRCAPFQIRKVVIYFFLEDGTIQVMEPKIDNSGISQGTLLARARVRFPAPMDANFYDVMDLNVGNEVEFYGRVYKITDCDKFTRNFLNRCGIAVPDPINVPEDPYYKSRAYDIETRLPKKPSRKIDTLGKFLENDRKVGGI
;
A
#
# COMPACT_ATOMS: atom_id res chain seq x y z
N MET A 1 -34.49 18.56 -35.94
CA MET A 1 -34.64 19.84 -36.67
C MET A 1 -33.45 19.97 -37.60
N ALA A 2 -33.68 20.23 -38.89
CA ALA A 2 -32.58 20.48 -39.81
C ALA A 2 -32.14 21.93 -39.61
N ARG A 3 -30.89 22.14 -39.22
CA ARG A 3 -30.31 23.47 -39.03
C ARG A 3 -29.78 23.95 -40.37
N CYS A 4 -30.12 25.16 -40.78
CA CYS A 4 -29.40 25.84 -41.85
C CYS A 4 -28.09 26.39 -41.27
N PRO A 5 -26.91 25.86 -41.65
CA PRO A 5 -25.64 26.42 -41.22
C PRO A 5 -25.53 27.88 -41.72
N GLY A 6 -25.16 28.80 -40.83
CA GLY A 6 -24.98 30.22 -41.15
C GLY A 6 -26.14 31.17 -40.78
N LEU A 7 -27.28 30.66 -40.30
CA LEU A 7 -28.40 31.50 -39.84
C LEU A 7 -28.52 31.52 -38.30
N PRO A 8 -28.97 32.65 -37.71
CA PRO A 8 -29.19 32.78 -36.28
C PRO A 8 -30.38 31.93 -35.81
N PHE A 9 -30.36 31.51 -34.54
CA PHE A 9 -31.39 30.65 -33.95
C PHE A 9 -32.61 31.47 -33.51
N LEU A 10 -33.27 32.12 -34.47
CA LEU A 10 -34.52 32.85 -34.29
C LEU A 10 -35.71 32.03 -34.80
N PRO A 11 -36.92 32.21 -34.22
CA PRO A 11 -38.13 31.62 -34.76
C PRO A 11 -38.31 32.03 -36.23
N GLY A 12 -38.53 31.06 -37.12
CA GLY A 12 -38.64 31.27 -38.57
C GLY A 12 -37.45 30.77 -39.39
N PHE A 13 -36.25 30.60 -38.79
CA PHE A 13 -35.07 30.04 -39.48
C PHE A 13 -34.81 28.56 -39.18
N THR A 14 -35.81 27.87 -38.61
CA THR A 14 -35.72 26.44 -38.31
C THR A 14 -36.74 25.66 -39.13
N PHE A 15 -36.27 24.67 -39.88
CA PHE A 15 -37.13 23.79 -40.65
C PHE A 15 -37.27 22.45 -39.91
N ASN A 16 -38.51 21.97 -39.78
CA ASN A 16 -38.78 20.68 -39.17
C ASN A 16 -38.92 19.59 -40.25
N PRO A 17 -37.88 18.77 -40.50
CA PRO A 17 -37.93 17.71 -41.51
C PRO A 17 -38.83 16.53 -41.10
N LEU A 18 -39.39 16.56 -39.88
CA LEU A 18 -40.26 15.51 -39.34
C LEU A 18 -41.74 15.81 -39.56
N ILE A 19 -42.10 16.90 -40.24
CA ILE A 19 -43.47 17.20 -40.65
C ILE A 19 -43.97 16.06 -41.55
N GLY A 20 -45.03 15.37 -41.11
CA GLY A 20 -45.61 14.20 -41.80
C GLY A 20 -45.16 12.83 -41.25
N LYS A 21 -44.15 12.77 -40.38
CA LYS A 21 -43.78 11.52 -39.69
C LYS A 21 -44.81 11.24 -38.58
N THR A 22 -45.39 10.05 -38.58
CA THR A 22 -46.45 9.65 -37.62
C THR A 22 -45.97 8.69 -36.54
N LYS A 23 -44.79 8.07 -36.70
CA LYS A 23 -44.19 7.15 -35.73
C LYS A 23 -42.92 7.75 -35.14
N PHE A 24 -42.96 8.06 -33.85
CA PHE A 24 -41.80 8.50 -33.08
C PHE A 24 -41.59 7.51 -31.94
N ASN A 25 -40.72 6.53 -32.17
CA ASN A 25 -40.31 5.62 -31.10
C ASN A 25 -39.48 6.42 -30.11
N ILE A 26 -39.88 6.39 -28.84
CA ILE A 26 -39.16 7.03 -27.74
C ILE A 26 -38.54 5.91 -26.93
N ASP A 27 -37.22 5.93 -26.78
CA ASP A 27 -36.55 5.04 -25.86
C ASP A 27 -36.89 5.47 -24.42
N PRO A 28 -37.39 4.55 -23.57
CA PRO A 28 -37.67 4.87 -22.18
C PRO A 28 -36.35 5.09 -21.44
N LYS A 29 -35.99 6.37 -21.25
CA LYS A 29 -34.82 6.78 -20.48
C LYS A 29 -35.03 6.70 -18.98
N PHE A 30 -36.27 6.50 -18.53
CA PHE A 30 -36.65 6.37 -17.13
C PHE A 30 -37.44 5.10 -16.94
N ASP A 31 -37.10 4.35 -15.90
CA ASP A 31 -37.78 3.11 -15.53
C ASP A 31 -37.90 3.05 -13.99
N PHE A 32 -38.83 2.24 -13.49
CA PHE A 32 -39.01 2.10 -12.05
C PHE A 32 -38.17 0.92 -11.54
N ILE A 33 -37.23 1.18 -10.63
CA ILE A 33 -36.57 0.12 -9.87
C ILE A 33 -37.52 -0.30 -8.75
N GLU A 34 -37.59 -1.60 -8.45
CA GLU A 34 -38.55 -2.24 -7.54
C GLU A 34 -39.16 -1.32 -6.45
N LYS A 35 -40.50 -1.32 -6.36
CA LYS A 35 -41.33 -0.54 -5.41
C LYS A 35 -41.38 0.98 -5.67
N GLY A 36 -41.42 1.40 -6.94
CA GLY A 36 -42.00 2.70 -7.33
C GLY A 36 -41.04 3.89 -7.34
N VAL A 37 -39.73 3.66 -7.26
CA VAL A 37 -38.72 4.73 -7.37
C VAL A 37 -38.31 4.87 -8.84
N GLY A 38 -38.66 6.00 -9.46
CA GLY A 38 -38.27 6.30 -10.84
C GLY A 38 -36.77 6.57 -10.93
N ALA A 39 -36.06 5.81 -11.74
CA ALA A 39 -34.63 5.92 -11.96
C ALA A 39 -34.32 6.15 -13.45
N LEU A 40 -33.24 6.88 -13.73
CA LEU A 40 -32.73 7.01 -15.09
C LEU A 40 -32.19 5.64 -15.53
N CYS A 41 -32.80 5.06 -16.55
CA CYS A 41 -32.42 3.79 -17.14
C CYS A 41 -31.16 4.02 -18.00
N GLU A 42 -30.01 4.25 -17.38
CA GLU A 42 -28.72 4.04 -18.03
C GLU A 42 -28.54 2.53 -18.14
N ARG A 43 -29.25 1.93 -19.11
CA ARG A 43 -29.02 0.53 -19.48
C ARG A 43 -27.61 0.48 -20.03
N VAL A 44 -26.65 0.15 -19.17
CA VAL A 44 -25.40 -0.38 -19.65
C VAL A 44 -25.76 -1.68 -20.33
N LYS A 45 -25.73 -1.68 -21.66
CA LYS A 45 -25.84 -2.92 -22.41
C LYS A 45 -24.70 -3.80 -21.91
N PRO A 46 -24.97 -4.95 -21.30
CA PRO A 46 -23.90 -5.85 -20.94
C PRO A 46 -23.27 -6.30 -22.26
N ASN A 47 -21.96 -6.05 -22.40
CA ASN A 47 -21.20 -6.99 -23.19
C ASN A 47 -21.26 -8.33 -22.44
N MET A 48 -21.39 -9.41 -23.19
CA MET A 48 -21.77 -10.76 -22.77
C MET A 48 -20.99 -11.39 -21.57
N LEU A 49 -20.01 -10.72 -20.94
CA LEU A 49 -19.18 -11.31 -19.89
C LEU A 49 -18.43 -10.30 -18.97
N GLY A 50 -19.08 -9.30 -18.36
CA GLY A 50 -18.37 -8.44 -17.39
C GLY A 50 -19.23 -7.55 -16.47
N ASN A 51 -18.74 -7.34 -15.24
CA ASN A 51 -19.38 -6.55 -14.18
C ASN A 51 -19.03 -5.04 -14.25
N LEU A 52 -19.96 -4.21 -13.76
CA LEU A 52 -19.99 -2.76 -13.94
C LEU A 52 -19.61 -2.00 -12.66
N THR A 53 -18.63 -1.08 -12.69
CA THR A 53 -18.58 0.02 -11.70
C THR A 53 -17.98 1.33 -12.22
N ASP A 54 -18.42 2.39 -11.52
CA ASP A 54 -18.01 3.81 -11.44
C ASP A 54 -18.56 4.82 -12.45
N ARG A 55 -19.28 5.89 -12.07
CA ARG A 55 -19.31 6.90 -10.97
C ARG A 55 -18.78 8.29 -11.32
N TYR A 56 -18.14 8.50 -12.46
CA TYR A 56 -17.91 9.85 -13.01
C TYR A 56 -17.90 9.84 -14.54
N PRO A 57 -18.49 10.85 -15.21
CA PRO A 57 -18.49 10.92 -16.67
C PRO A 57 -17.11 11.37 -17.16
N SER A 58 -16.39 10.49 -17.86
CA SER A 58 -15.19 10.86 -18.62
C SER A 58 -15.56 11.68 -19.86
N LEU A 59 -14.67 12.61 -20.25
CA LEU A 59 -14.81 13.43 -21.48
C LEU A 59 -14.83 12.59 -22.78
N TYR A 60 -14.44 11.31 -22.67
CA TYR A 60 -14.34 10.37 -23.78
C TYR A 60 -15.42 9.28 -23.71
N PRO A 61 -15.98 8.85 -24.85
CA PRO A 61 -16.89 7.71 -24.93
C PRO A 61 -16.21 6.42 -24.44
N ARG A 62 -16.92 5.58 -23.69
CA ARG A 62 -16.41 4.26 -23.30
C ARG A 62 -16.21 3.38 -24.54
N GLY A 63 -15.02 2.78 -24.66
CA GLY A 63 -14.67 1.83 -25.72
C GLY A 63 -13.78 2.38 -26.85
N GLU A 64 -13.49 3.68 -26.89
CA GLU A 64 -12.59 4.28 -27.89
C GLU A 64 -11.16 4.51 -27.38
N VAL A 65 -10.92 4.33 -26.09
CA VAL A 65 -9.55 4.35 -25.53
C VAL A 65 -9.05 2.91 -25.48
N PRO A 66 -7.90 2.59 -26.10
CA PRO A 66 -7.29 1.28 -25.92
C PRO A 66 -7.08 1.05 -24.43
N GLU A 67 -7.65 -0.03 -23.88
CA GLU A 67 -7.41 -0.40 -22.49
C GLU A 67 -5.92 -0.58 -22.30
N ILE A 68 -5.35 0.26 -21.45
CA ILE A 68 -3.92 0.25 -21.17
C ILE A 68 -3.65 -1.02 -20.37
N PRO A 69 -2.82 -1.96 -20.87
CA PRO A 69 -2.46 -3.14 -20.11
C PRO A 69 -1.87 -2.79 -18.74
N SER A 70 -2.07 -3.63 -17.73
CA SER A 70 -1.59 -3.37 -16.36
C SER A 70 -0.09 -3.06 -16.28
N TRP A 71 0.72 -3.72 -17.11
CA TRP A 71 2.17 -3.50 -17.17
C TRP A 71 2.56 -2.12 -17.73
N ILE A 72 1.68 -1.45 -18.48
CA ILE A 72 1.86 -0.05 -18.90
C ILE A 72 1.21 0.89 -17.89
N GLY A 73 -0.01 0.58 -17.44
CA GLY A 73 -0.79 1.45 -16.55
C GLY A 73 -0.14 1.63 -15.17
N PHE A 74 0.54 0.58 -14.69
CA PHE A 74 1.16 0.54 -13.37
C PHE A 74 2.69 0.38 -13.41
N ASP A 75 3.34 0.68 -14.54
CA ASP A 75 4.81 0.64 -14.65
C ASP A 75 5.46 1.38 -13.47
N LYS A 76 6.36 0.69 -12.77
CA LYS A 76 7.12 1.18 -11.59
C LYS A 76 6.27 1.60 -10.38
N GLN A 77 4.98 1.31 -10.36
CA GLN A 77 4.15 1.52 -9.17
C GLN A 77 4.22 0.29 -8.27
N ILE A 78 4.71 0.50 -7.05
CA ILE A 78 4.95 -0.57 -6.09
C ILE A 78 4.30 -0.17 -4.78
N LEU A 79 3.51 -1.06 -4.20
CA LEU A 79 2.98 -0.91 -2.86
C LEU A 79 3.98 -1.45 -1.86
N ARG A 80 4.21 -0.70 -0.78
CA ARG A 80 5.21 -1.01 0.24
C ARG A 80 4.55 -1.07 1.61
N PHE A 81 4.63 -2.24 2.22
CA PHE A 81 4.12 -2.53 3.55
C PHE A 81 5.28 -2.85 4.50
N TYR A 82 5.19 -2.31 5.72
CA TYR A 82 6.06 -2.66 6.83
C TYR A 82 5.41 -3.77 7.64
N ALA A 83 6.16 -4.82 7.92
CA ALA A 83 5.68 -5.97 8.65
C ALA A 83 6.76 -6.52 9.58
N PHE A 84 6.38 -7.45 10.45
CA PHE A 84 7.33 -8.28 11.17
C PHE A 84 6.85 -9.72 11.22
N PHE A 85 7.77 -10.65 11.44
CA PHE A 85 7.42 -12.03 11.80
C PHE A 85 8.18 -12.44 13.05
N ARG A 86 7.66 -13.46 13.73
CA ARG A 86 8.28 -14.04 14.93
C ARG A 86 9.05 -15.28 14.52
N GLU A 87 10.34 -15.30 14.84
CA GLU A 87 11.21 -16.46 14.63
C GLU A 87 11.45 -17.13 15.99
N THR A 88 11.11 -18.41 16.12
CA THR A 88 11.32 -19.17 17.35
C THR A 88 12.81 -19.46 17.54
N LEU A 89 13.37 -19.08 18.69
CA LEU A 89 14.77 -19.34 19.02
C LEU A 89 14.85 -20.54 19.97
N GLN A 90 15.39 -21.66 19.50
CA GLN A 90 15.47 -22.88 20.30
C GLN A 90 16.70 -22.90 21.23
N GLU A 91 17.76 -22.17 20.88
CA GLU A 91 19.06 -22.22 21.58
C GLU A 91 19.20 -21.15 22.67
N HIS A 92 18.37 -20.10 22.64
CA HIS A 92 18.46 -18.96 23.56
C HIS A 92 17.53 -19.11 24.76
N ARG A 93 18.09 -19.52 25.91
CA ARG A 93 17.32 -19.71 27.16
C ARG A 93 16.57 -18.46 27.64
N CYS A 94 17.10 -17.27 27.36
CA CYS A 94 16.54 -16.00 27.85
C CYS A 94 15.55 -15.33 26.87
N ALA A 95 15.43 -15.84 25.64
CA ALA A 95 14.56 -15.26 24.61
C ALA A 95 13.94 -16.39 23.77
N PRO A 96 12.66 -16.76 23.99
CA PRO A 96 12.02 -17.86 23.28
C PRO A 96 11.76 -17.55 21.79
N PHE A 97 11.74 -16.28 21.41
CA PHE A 97 11.58 -15.84 20.03
C PHE A 97 12.31 -14.52 19.78
N GLN A 98 12.58 -14.26 18.51
CA GLN A 98 13.11 -13.02 17.97
C GLN A 98 12.06 -12.38 17.05
N ILE A 99 12.03 -11.05 16.99
CA ILE A 99 11.14 -10.30 16.10
C ILE A 99 11.97 -9.72 14.96
N ARG A 100 11.67 -10.17 13.74
CA ARG A 100 12.38 -9.70 12.53
C ARG A 100 11.48 -8.79 11.71
N LYS A 101 11.93 -7.56 11.56
CA LYS A 101 11.24 -6.51 10.79
C LYS A 101 11.53 -6.72 9.31
N VAL A 102 10.49 -6.64 8.49
CA VAL A 102 10.57 -6.85 7.05
C VAL A 102 9.75 -5.80 6.31
N VAL A 103 10.04 -5.69 5.02
CA VAL A 103 9.29 -4.87 4.07
C VAL A 103 8.73 -5.80 3.01
N ILE A 104 7.42 -5.76 2.83
CA ILE A 104 6.70 -6.49 1.79
C ILE A 104 6.44 -5.51 0.64
N TYR A 105 6.88 -5.88 -0.55
CA TYR A 105 6.63 -5.16 -1.79
C TYR A 105 5.59 -5.92 -2.61
N PHE A 106 4.58 -5.21 -3.09
CA PHE A 106 3.61 -5.72 -4.07
C PHE A 106 3.71 -4.90 -5.35
N PHE A 107 4.04 -5.56 -6.46
CA PHE A 107 4.24 -4.92 -7.75
C PHE A 107 2.91 -4.89 -8.51
N LEU A 108 2.39 -3.69 -8.77
CA LEU A 108 1.08 -3.53 -9.41
C LEU A 108 1.08 -3.93 -10.90
N GLU A 109 2.24 -3.96 -11.54
CA GLU A 109 2.39 -4.31 -12.95
C GLU A 109 2.04 -5.78 -13.25
N ASP A 110 2.35 -6.70 -12.34
CA ASP A 110 2.22 -8.15 -12.54
C ASP A 110 1.59 -8.92 -11.35
N GLY A 111 1.29 -8.24 -10.25
CA GLY A 111 0.74 -8.83 -9.03
C GLY A 111 1.73 -9.75 -8.31
N THR A 112 3.02 -9.48 -8.42
CA THR A 112 4.06 -10.25 -7.70
C THR A 112 4.37 -9.63 -6.34
N ILE A 113 4.87 -10.47 -5.43
CA ILE A 113 5.28 -10.09 -4.08
C ILE A 113 6.77 -10.36 -3.90
N GLN A 114 7.45 -9.47 -3.20
CA GLN A 114 8.83 -9.63 -2.74
C GLN A 114 8.90 -9.27 -1.25
N VAL A 115 9.62 -10.05 -0.46
CA VAL A 115 9.84 -9.75 0.96
C VAL A 115 11.32 -9.54 1.20
N MET A 116 11.65 -8.37 1.74
CA MET A 116 13.01 -7.97 2.05
C MET A 116 13.14 -7.64 3.52
N GLU A 117 14.18 -8.16 4.15
CA GLU A 117 14.62 -7.75 5.47
C GLU A 117 15.67 -6.63 5.35
N PRO A 118 15.44 -5.46 5.98
CA PRO A 118 16.43 -4.41 6.07
C PRO A 118 17.73 -4.91 6.74
N LYS A 119 18.88 -4.51 6.18
CA LYS A 119 20.18 -4.82 6.76
C LYS A 119 20.36 -4.04 8.07
N ILE A 120 20.72 -4.75 9.14
CA ILE A 120 21.03 -4.22 10.46
C ILE A 120 22.46 -4.63 10.80
N ASP A 121 23.30 -3.64 11.10
CA ASP A 121 24.68 -3.91 11.47
C ASP A 121 24.77 -4.68 12.79
N ASN A 122 25.77 -5.55 12.90
CA ASN A 122 26.01 -6.40 14.07
C ASN A 122 24.82 -7.32 14.44
N SER A 123 23.94 -7.64 13.47
CA SER A 123 22.83 -8.58 13.65
C SER A 123 23.31 -10.02 13.83
N GLY A 124 24.39 -10.40 13.12
CA GLY A 124 24.94 -11.75 13.16
C GLY A 124 24.12 -12.80 12.40
N ILE A 125 23.13 -12.36 11.60
CA ILE A 125 22.24 -13.24 10.83
C ILE A 125 22.26 -12.84 9.35
N SER A 126 22.02 -13.78 8.45
CA SER A 126 21.79 -13.47 7.03
C SER A 126 20.54 -12.61 6.87
N GLN A 127 20.70 -11.49 6.17
CA GLN A 127 19.67 -10.49 5.93
C GLN A 127 19.60 -10.16 4.43
N GLY A 128 18.50 -9.54 4.00
CA GLY A 128 18.25 -9.20 2.61
C GLY A 128 16.95 -9.83 2.10
N THR A 129 16.97 -10.34 0.87
CA THR A 129 15.77 -10.91 0.24
C THR A 129 15.36 -12.23 0.90
N LEU A 130 14.27 -12.22 1.67
CA LEU A 130 13.69 -13.43 2.28
C LEU A 130 12.80 -14.19 1.29
N LEU A 131 12.11 -13.44 0.42
CA LEU A 131 11.31 -13.99 -0.67
C LEU A 131 11.63 -13.20 -1.94
N ALA A 132 12.15 -13.90 -2.94
CA ALA A 132 12.37 -13.34 -4.27
C ALA A 132 11.03 -12.98 -4.93
N ARG A 133 11.06 -12.03 -5.86
CA ARG A 133 9.88 -11.53 -6.56
C ARG A 133 9.16 -12.66 -7.30
N ALA A 134 7.96 -13.00 -6.84
CA ALA A 134 7.14 -14.07 -7.41
C ALA A 134 5.66 -13.88 -7.07
N ARG A 135 4.76 -14.54 -7.80
CA ARG A 135 3.35 -14.63 -7.39
C ARG A 135 3.23 -15.64 -6.25
N VAL A 136 2.65 -15.20 -5.13
CA VAL A 136 2.55 -16.02 -3.92
C VAL A 136 1.14 -16.60 -3.81
N ARG A 137 1.06 -17.92 -3.62
CA ARG A 137 -0.21 -18.62 -3.40
C ARG A 137 -0.62 -18.54 -1.93
N PHE A 138 -1.92 -18.63 -1.68
CA PHE A 138 -2.42 -18.82 -0.32
C PHE A 138 -1.93 -20.15 0.27
N PRO A 139 -1.88 -20.27 1.60
CA PRO A 139 -1.67 -21.55 2.25
C PRO A 139 -2.83 -22.52 1.98
N ALA A 140 -2.57 -23.82 2.12
CA ALA A 140 -3.63 -24.82 2.06
C ALA A 140 -4.72 -24.51 3.11
N PRO A 141 -6.02 -24.68 2.80
CA PRO A 141 -6.58 -25.39 1.64
C PRO A 141 -6.86 -24.52 0.40
N MET A 142 -6.52 -23.23 0.40
CA MET A 142 -6.87 -22.29 -0.68
C MET A 142 -5.73 -22.05 -1.66
N ASP A 143 -4.80 -23.00 -1.77
CA ASP A 143 -3.54 -22.90 -2.54
C ASP A 143 -3.74 -22.74 -4.06
N ALA A 144 -4.95 -22.93 -4.58
CA ALA A 144 -5.30 -22.58 -5.95
C ALA A 144 -5.24 -21.07 -6.24
N ASN A 145 -5.42 -20.23 -5.21
CA ASN A 145 -5.52 -18.78 -5.35
C ASN A 145 -4.20 -18.07 -5.01
N PHE A 146 -4.02 -16.88 -5.56
CA PHE A 146 -2.88 -16.00 -5.29
C PHE A 146 -3.31 -14.82 -4.43
N TYR A 147 -2.39 -14.34 -3.59
CA TYR A 147 -2.57 -13.07 -2.89
C TYR A 147 -2.71 -11.91 -3.87
N ASP A 148 -3.60 -10.98 -3.54
CA ASP A 148 -3.79 -9.73 -4.26
C ASP A 148 -3.70 -8.52 -3.31
N VAL A 149 -3.77 -7.32 -3.86
CA VAL A 149 -3.69 -6.05 -3.12
C VAL A 149 -4.73 -5.95 -2.01
N MET A 150 -5.90 -6.56 -2.20
CA MET A 150 -7.02 -6.53 -1.25
C MET A 150 -6.73 -7.31 0.04
N ASP A 151 -5.84 -8.31 -0.04
CA ASP A 151 -5.48 -9.15 1.10
C ASP A 151 -4.44 -8.48 2.01
N LEU A 152 -3.73 -7.47 1.47
CA LEU A 152 -2.65 -6.75 2.12
C LEU A 152 -3.15 -5.44 2.72
N ASN A 153 -3.40 -5.43 4.04
CA ASN A 153 -3.75 -4.21 4.77
C ASN A 153 -3.09 -4.16 6.15
N VAL A 154 -2.98 -2.95 6.72
CA VAL A 154 -2.43 -2.75 8.07
C VAL A 154 -3.29 -3.48 9.11
N GLY A 155 -2.64 -4.28 9.96
CA GLY A 155 -3.30 -5.13 10.94
C GLY A 155 -3.58 -6.55 10.46
N ASN A 156 -3.53 -6.83 9.17
CA ASN A 156 -3.71 -8.18 8.66
C ASN A 156 -2.46 -9.05 8.90
N GLU A 157 -2.70 -10.35 9.01
CA GLU A 157 -1.68 -11.39 9.03
C GLU A 157 -1.71 -12.12 7.70
N VAL A 158 -0.55 -12.24 7.06
CA VAL A 158 -0.39 -12.95 5.79
C VAL A 158 0.64 -14.04 5.93
N GLU A 159 0.37 -15.19 5.34
CA GLU A 159 1.26 -16.34 5.38
C GLU A 159 1.90 -16.56 4.01
N PHE A 160 3.22 -16.43 3.94
CA PHE A 160 3.98 -16.75 2.73
C PHE A 160 4.90 -17.94 3.02
N TYR A 161 4.69 -19.04 2.30
CA TYR A 161 5.50 -20.27 2.38
C TYR A 161 5.74 -20.75 3.83
N GLY A 162 4.69 -20.78 4.66
CA GLY A 162 4.76 -21.25 6.05
C GLY A 162 5.26 -20.21 7.07
N ARG A 163 5.51 -18.97 6.66
CA ARG A 163 5.88 -17.86 7.56
C ARG A 163 4.76 -16.85 7.65
N VAL A 164 4.31 -16.56 8.87
CA VAL A 164 3.26 -15.58 9.15
C VAL A 164 3.86 -14.21 9.42
N TYR A 165 3.49 -13.24 8.58
CA TYR A 165 3.89 -11.85 8.65
C TYR A 165 2.73 -11.00 9.15
N LYS A 166 2.97 -10.19 10.18
CA LYS A 166 2.01 -9.19 10.67
C LYS A 166 2.32 -7.85 10.01
N ILE A 167 1.39 -7.33 9.22
CA ILE A 167 1.52 -6.00 8.62
C ILE A 167 1.22 -4.94 9.67
N THR A 168 2.18 -4.04 9.90
CA THR A 168 2.09 -3.00 10.94
C THR A 168 1.87 -1.61 10.38
N ASP A 169 2.40 -1.32 9.19
CA ASP A 169 2.26 -0.01 8.56
C ASP A 169 2.43 -0.12 7.04
N CYS A 170 2.21 0.96 6.30
CA CYS A 170 2.46 1.08 4.88
C CYS A 170 3.01 2.48 4.55
N ASP A 171 3.61 2.63 3.37
CA ASP A 171 4.08 3.96 2.96
C ASP A 171 2.94 4.89 2.54
N LYS A 172 3.25 6.19 2.43
CA LYS A 172 2.27 7.22 2.07
C LYS A 172 1.64 6.98 0.70
N PHE A 173 2.41 6.48 -0.26
CA PHE A 173 1.92 6.15 -1.60
C PHE A 173 0.87 5.04 -1.54
N THR A 174 1.19 3.94 -0.87
CA THR A 174 0.31 2.78 -0.67
C THR A 174 -0.96 3.19 0.04
N ARG A 175 -0.87 3.97 1.11
CA ARG A 175 -2.05 4.49 1.82
C ARG A 175 -2.98 5.27 0.90
N ASN A 176 -2.42 6.18 0.10
CA ASN A 176 -3.20 6.98 -0.85
C ASN A 176 -3.79 6.11 -1.97
N PHE A 177 -3.04 5.13 -2.46
CA PHE A 177 -3.48 4.20 -3.49
C PHE A 177 -4.67 3.35 -2.99
N LEU A 178 -4.53 2.70 -1.84
CA LEU A 178 -5.57 1.89 -1.23
C LEU A 178 -6.84 2.71 -0.95
N ASN A 179 -6.70 3.92 -0.40
CA ASN A 179 -7.83 4.81 -0.18
C ASN A 179 -8.55 5.20 -1.49
N ARG A 180 -7.81 5.41 -2.59
CA ARG A 180 -8.41 5.67 -3.92
C ARG A 180 -9.13 4.45 -4.48
N CYS A 181 -8.66 3.24 -4.16
CA CYS A 181 -9.35 1.98 -4.46
C CYS A 181 -10.54 1.71 -3.54
N GLY A 182 -10.82 2.58 -2.56
CA GLY A 182 -11.93 2.41 -1.60
C GLY A 182 -11.58 1.53 -0.39
N ILE A 183 -10.30 1.19 -0.20
CA ILE A 183 -9.83 0.38 0.92
C ILE A 183 -9.32 1.31 2.01
N ALA A 184 -10.03 1.36 3.15
CA ALA A 184 -9.59 2.15 4.29
C ALA A 184 -8.38 1.47 4.96
N VAL A 185 -7.29 2.22 5.11
CA VAL A 185 -6.07 1.74 5.77
C VAL A 185 -6.06 2.19 7.23
N PRO A 186 -6.01 1.25 8.19
CA PRO A 186 -5.89 1.57 9.62
C PRO A 186 -4.63 2.37 9.98
N ASP A 187 -4.63 2.90 11.20
CA ASP A 187 -3.45 3.57 11.76
C ASP A 187 -2.30 2.58 12.02
N PRO A 188 -1.04 3.05 12.03
CA PRO A 188 0.12 2.20 12.26
C PRO A 188 0.06 1.47 13.60
N ILE A 189 0.42 0.19 13.60
CA ILE A 189 0.47 -0.66 14.80
C ILE A 189 1.89 -0.70 15.32
N ASN A 190 2.05 -0.55 16.64
CA ASN A 190 3.35 -0.68 17.28
C ASN A 190 3.88 -2.12 17.17
N VAL A 191 5.12 -2.25 16.71
CA VAL A 191 5.83 -3.53 16.70
C VAL A 191 6.11 -3.94 18.15
N PRO A 192 5.81 -5.19 18.54
CA PRO A 192 6.13 -5.67 19.88
C PRO A 192 7.64 -5.64 20.11
N GLU A 193 8.02 -5.45 21.38
CA GLU A 193 9.43 -5.38 21.75
C GLU A 193 10.07 -6.76 21.72
N ASP A 194 11.28 -6.85 21.17
CA ASP A 194 11.97 -8.12 20.96
C ASP A 194 12.70 -8.59 22.25
N PRO A 195 12.31 -9.74 22.84
CA PRO A 195 12.98 -10.28 24.02
C PRO A 195 14.49 -10.50 23.81
N TYR A 196 14.90 -10.89 22.60
CA TYR A 196 16.30 -11.15 22.27
C TYR A 196 17.13 -9.86 22.30
N TYR A 197 16.63 -8.77 21.71
CA TYR A 197 17.32 -7.48 21.77
C TYR A 197 17.36 -6.91 23.19
N LYS A 198 16.30 -7.12 23.99
CA LYS A 198 16.31 -6.74 25.42
C LYS A 198 17.41 -7.46 26.20
N SER A 199 17.50 -8.79 26.08
CA SER A 199 18.53 -9.55 26.79
C SER A 199 19.93 -9.15 26.35
N ARG A 200 20.14 -8.94 25.04
CA ARG A 200 21.44 -8.50 24.50
C ARG A 200 21.82 -7.10 25.00
N ALA A 201 20.87 -6.17 25.05
CA ALA A 201 21.11 -4.83 25.57
C ALA A 201 21.49 -4.86 27.05
N TYR A 202 20.79 -5.66 27.86
CA TYR A 202 21.13 -5.87 29.26
C TYR A 202 22.53 -6.48 29.44
N ASP A 203 22.90 -7.46 28.62
CA ASP A 203 24.24 -8.05 28.65
C ASP A 203 25.33 -7.04 28.27
N ILE A 204 25.06 -6.16 27.30
CA ILE A 204 25.98 -5.08 26.92
C ILE A 204 26.13 -4.10 28.08
N GLU A 205 25.02 -3.67 28.67
CA GLU A 205 25.00 -2.72 29.78
C GLU A 205 25.71 -3.25 31.02
N THR A 206 25.50 -4.53 31.37
CA THR A 206 26.15 -5.17 32.52
C THR A 206 27.66 -5.40 32.32
N ARG A 207 28.14 -5.47 31.08
CA ARG A 207 29.56 -5.54 30.73
C ARG A 207 30.26 -4.17 30.81
N LEU A 208 29.51 -3.07 30.81
CA LEU A 208 30.11 -1.75 30.99
C LEU A 208 30.64 -1.60 32.43
N PRO A 209 31.84 -1.02 32.61
CA PRO A 209 32.37 -0.80 33.93
C PRO A 209 31.48 0.19 34.71
N LYS A 210 30.86 -0.27 35.80
CA LYS A 210 29.98 0.55 36.67
C LYS A 210 30.66 1.81 37.24
N LYS A 211 31.98 1.83 37.27
CA LYS A 211 32.79 3.01 37.60
C LYS A 211 33.67 3.34 36.39
N PRO A 212 33.47 4.49 35.70
CA PRO A 212 34.45 4.92 34.72
C PRO A 212 35.80 5.06 35.44
N SER A 213 36.84 4.44 34.89
CA SER A 213 38.22 4.71 35.30
C SER A 213 38.52 6.18 34.99
N ARG A 214 38.21 7.07 35.94
CA ARG A 214 38.51 8.49 35.82
C ARG A 214 40.01 8.66 35.98
N LYS A 215 40.75 8.54 34.88
CA LYS A 215 42.13 9.04 34.83
C LYS A 215 42.03 10.57 34.95
N ILE A 216 42.33 11.08 36.13
CA ILE A 216 42.46 12.52 36.33
C ILE A 216 43.78 12.89 35.66
N ASP A 217 43.70 13.64 34.56
CA ASP A 217 44.88 14.19 33.91
C ASP A 217 45.46 15.31 34.78
N THR A 218 46.31 14.91 35.74
CA THR A 218 46.99 15.82 36.65
C THR A 218 47.99 16.70 35.92
N LEU A 219 48.65 16.16 34.88
CA LEU A 219 49.63 16.87 34.09
C LEU A 219 48.96 17.93 33.19
N GLY A 220 47.85 17.59 32.54
CA GLY A 220 47.08 18.55 31.75
C GLY A 220 46.59 19.74 32.58
N LYS A 221 46.04 19.48 33.78
CA LYS A 221 45.64 20.54 34.73
C LYS A 221 46.81 21.39 35.23
N PHE A 222 47.98 20.77 35.40
CA PHE A 222 49.20 21.47 35.79
C PHE A 222 49.66 22.42 34.67
N LEU A 223 49.77 21.91 33.44
CA LEU A 223 50.17 22.69 32.27
C LEU A 223 49.21 23.85 31.97
N GLU A 224 47.91 23.66 32.19
CA GLU A 224 46.88 24.69 31.96
C GLU A 224 46.96 25.87 32.94
N ASN A 225 47.55 25.65 34.12
CA ASN A 225 47.76 26.66 35.16
C ASN A 225 49.23 27.06 35.29
N ASP A 226 50.12 26.46 34.49
CA ASP A 226 51.53 26.81 34.50
C ASP A 226 51.67 28.28 34.07
N ARG A 227 52.25 29.10 34.96
CA ARG A 227 52.44 30.56 34.84
C ARG A 227 51.22 31.45 35.08
N LYS A 228 50.06 30.90 35.45
CA LYS A 228 48.94 31.72 35.98
C LYS A 228 49.15 31.96 37.47
N VAL A 229 49.74 33.10 37.82
CA VAL A 229 49.90 33.53 39.22
C VAL A 229 48.68 34.36 39.61
N GLY A 230 47.98 33.97 40.68
CA GLY A 230 46.83 34.73 41.19
C GLY A 230 47.27 36.10 41.69
N GLY A 231 46.85 37.17 41.01
CA GLY A 231 47.06 38.53 41.48
C GLY A 231 46.26 38.77 42.77
N ILE A 232 46.96 39.29 43.79
CA ILE A 232 46.40 39.76 45.06
C ILE A 232 46.08 41.25 44.91
#